data_AF-X1JMQ5-F1
#
_entry.id   AF-X1JMQ5-F1
#
_cell.length_a   1.000
_cell.length_b   1.000
_cell.length_c   1.000
_cell.angle_alpha   90.00
_cell.angle_beta   90.00
_cell.angle_gamma   90.00
#
_symmetry.space_group_name_H-M   'P 1'
#
loop_
_entity.id
_entity.type
_entity.pdbx_description
1 polymer ?
#
loop_
_entity_poly.entity_id
_entity_poly.type
_entity_poly.pdbx_seq_one_letter_code
_entity_poly.pdbx_strand_id
1 'polypeptide(L)'
;HLNKELSNDEIRKLDCDILVFAVGTKAVLPVKFEGFTNVITQDEAILKSKTMGKNVVIWGLDTYWKGGAETAITLREQGYNIKAIAGPEKGLAGLITGPALTGRVTWIHRYFKENKIPVFKEAKLLDVTDKTVIIQDSEGKEHEIEAETLVHIGGRTTPKKSLEKEFADVGFKVEFVGDCKSPKDIQAAIRDGQTLARAI
;
A
#
# COMPACT_ATOMS: atom_id res chain seq x y z
N HIS A 1 22.35 13.04 -7.74
CA HIS A 1 21.32 13.98 -8.24
C HIS A 1 20.01 13.69 -7.51
N LEU A 2 19.36 14.71 -6.95
CA LEU A 2 17.99 14.61 -6.43
C LEU A 2 17.03 15.30 -7.41
N ASN A 3 15.72 15.03 -7.30
CA ASN A 3 14.68 15.61 -8.17
C ASN A 3 14.90 15.37 -9.68
N LYS A 4 15.47 14.22 -10.03
CA LYS A 4 15.69 13.80 -11.41
C LYS A 4 15.12 12.42 -11.64
N GLU A 5 14.12 12.33 -12.51
CA GLU A 5 13.67 11.06 -13.10
C GLU A 5 14.53 10.79 -14.33
N LEU A 6 15.07 9.57 -14.46
CA LEU A 6 15.88 9.18 -15.61
C LEU A 6 15.01 8.45 -16.62
N SER A 7 15.09 8.88 -17.87
CA SER A 7 14.51 8.14 -19.00
C SER A 7 15.32 6.90 -19.34
N ASN A 8 14.71 5.92 -20.03
CA ASN A 8 15.43 4.73 -20.48
C ASN A 8 16.64 5.07 -21.36
N ASP A 9 16.52 6.08 -22.22
CA ASP A 9 17.60 6.54 -23.10
C ASP A 9 18.78 7.15 -22.31
N GLU A 10 18.49 7.87 -21.23
CA GLU A 10 19.55 8.38 -20.34
C GLU A 10 20.24 7.24 -19.61
N ILE A 11 19.49 6.24 -19.13
CA ILE A 11 20.04 5.07 -18.43
C ILE A 11 20.95 4.27 -19.36
N ARG A 12 20.58 4.09 -20.64
CA ARG A 12 21.40 3.40 -21.65
C ARG A 12 22.72 4.11 -21.96
N LYS A 13 22.79 5.43 -21.73
CA LYS A 13 23.99 6.25 -21.97
C LYS A 13 24.89 6.34 -20.73
N LEU A 14 24.52 5.70 -19.62
CA LEU A 14 25.37 5.66 -18.43
C LEU A 14 26.62 4.83 -18.71
N ASP A 15 27.77 5.39 -18.35
CA ASP A 15 29.05 4.68 -18.31
C ASP A 15 29.17 3.99 -16.95
N CYS A 16 28.69 2.75 -16.87
CA CYS A 16 28.73 1.96 -15.64
C CYS A 16 28.97 0.48 -15.93
N ASP A 17 29.64 -0.22 -15.02
CA ASP A 17 29.84 -1.67 -15.12
C ASP A 17 28.61 -2.46 -14.64
N ILE A 18 27.93 -1.93 -13.62
CA ILE A 18 26.76 -2.54 -12.98
C ILE A 18 25.66 -1.49 -12.80
N LEU A 19 24.49 -1.75 -13.37
CA LEU A 19 23.28 -0.97 -13.18
C LEU A 19 22.37 -1.66 -12.15
N VAL A 20 22.02 -0.95 -11.08
CA VAL A 20 21.16 -1.47 -10.01
C VAL A 20 19.81 -0.74 -10.00
N PHE A 21 18.71 -1.45 -10.26
CA PHE A 21 17.36 -0.92 -10.13
C PHE A 21 16.82 -1.07 -8.71
N ALA A 22 16.57 0.06 -8.07
CA ALA A 22 15.95 0.18 -6.75
C ALA A 22 14.69 1.07 -6.77
N VAL A 23 13.92 1.04 -7.87
CA VAL A 23 12.82 1.98 -8.17
C VAL A 23 11.50 1.73 -7.42
N GLY A 24 11.50 0.83 -6.43
CA GLY A 24 10.33 0.51 -5.63
C GLY A 24 9.19 -0.16 -6.42
N THR A 25 7.96 0.08 -5.95
CA THR A 25 6.70 -0.49 -6.49
C THR A 25 5.60 0.55 -6.50
N LYS A 26 4.51 0.28 -7.22
CA LYS A 26 3.32 1.14 -7.25
C LYS A 26 2.13 0.43 -6.62
N ALA A 27 1.37 1.12 -5.77
CA ALA A 27 0.05 0.64 -5.36
C ALA A 27 -0.88 0.57 -6.56
N VAL A 28 -1.75 -0.44 -6.61
CA VAL A 28 -2.71 -0.62 -7.69
C VAL A 28 -4.12 -0.84 -7.15
N LEU A 29 -5.10 -0.39 -7.92
CA LEU A 29 -6.49 -0.73 -7.70
C LEU A 29 -6.82 -2.01 -8.49
N PRO A 30 -7.59 -2.94 -7.89
CA PRO A 30 -8.25 -4.02 -8.63
C PRO A 30 -9.08 -3.49 -9.80
N VAL A 31 -9.14 -4.24 -10.91
CA VAL A 31 -9.89 -3.88 -12.13
C VAL A 31 -11.36 -3.55 -11.84
N LYS A 32 -11.97 -4.18 -10.82
CA LYS A 32 -13.36 -3.86 -10.42
C LYS A 32 -13.58 -2.42 -9.96
N PHE A 33 -12.52 -1.68 -9.64
CA PHE A 33 -12.59 -0.26 -9.28
C PHE A 33 -12.21 0.67 -10.43
N GLU A 34 -12.02 0.15 -11.64
CA GLU A 34 -11.78 0.97 -12.81
C GLU A 34 -12.97 1.91 -13.05
N GLY A 35 -12.69 3.19 -13.30
CA GLY A 35 -13.71 4.24 -13.47
C GLY A 35 -14.21 4.90 -12.18
N PHE A 36 -13.95 4.31 -10.99
CA PHE A 36 -14.29 4.95 -9.73
C PHE A 36 -13.31 6.08 -9.40
N THR A 37 -13.81 7.31 -9.29
CA THR A 37 -12.99 8.47 -8.94
C THR A 37 -12.78 8.62 -7.44
N ASN A 38 -13.67 8.02 -6.64
CA ASN A 38 -13.68 8.08 -5.18
C ASN A 38 -13.05 6.85 -4.51
N VAL A 39 -12.59 5.88 -5.30
CA VAL A 39 -11.76 4.77 -4.83
C VAL A 39 -10.32 5.09 -5.19
N ILE A 40 -9.47 5.21 -4.17
CA ILE A 40 -8.07 5.59 -4.35
C ILE A 40 -7.15 4.63 -3.63
N THR A 41 -5.90 4.54 -4.10
CA THR A 41 -4.85 3.77 -3.44
C THR A 41 -4.39 4.46 -2.15
N GLN A 42 -3.73 3.68 -1.27
CA GLN A 42 -3.05 4.23 -0.11
C GLN A 42 -2.02 5.32 -0.48
N ASP A 43 -1.24 5.10 -1.55
CA ASP A 43 -0.20 6.04 -1.99
C ASP A 43 -0.85 7.38 -2.36
N GLU A 44 -1.96 7.36 -3.11
CA GLU A 44 -2.71 8.57 -3.49
C GLU A 44 -3.29 9.31 -2.27
N ALA A 45 -3.80 8.55 -1.29
CA ALA A 45 -4.39 9.11 -0.08
C ALA A 45 -3.37 9.78 0.87
N ILE A 46 -2.18 9.17 1.02
CA ILE A 46 -1.12 9.67 1.91
C ILE A 46 -0.35 10.81 1.24
N LEU A 47 -0.02 10.68 -0.04
CA LEU A 47 0.70 11.71 -0.79
C LEU A 47 -0.20 12.88 -1.22
N LYS A 48 -1.51 12.80 -1.00
CA LYS A 48 -2.50 13.80 -1.41
C LYS A 48 -2.45 14.11 -2.90
N SER A 49 -2.12 13.11 -3.72
CA SER A 49 -2.11 13.27 -5.18
C SER A 49 -3.52 13.25 -5.78
N LYS A 50 -4.53 12.84 -5.01
CA LYS A 50 -5.96 12.94 -5.35
C LYS A 50 -6.75 13.62 -4.23
N THR A 51 -7.80 14.34 -4.63
CA THR A 51 -8.77 14.92 -3.70
C THR A 51 -9.56 13.81 -3.01
N MET A 52 -9.82 13.98 -1.72
CA MET A 52 -10.59 13.05 -0.90
C MET A 52 -11.72 13.81 -0.24
N GLY A 53 -12.88 13.17 -0.12
CA GLY A 53 -13.95 13.63 0.75
C GLY A 53 -13.56 13.53 2.23
N LYS A 54 -14.35 14.16 3.09
CA LYS A 54 -14.11 14.21 4.53
C LYS A 54 -14.34 12.86 5.18
N ASN A 55 -15.36 12.12 4.73
CA ASN A 55 -15.74 10.82 5.29
C ASN A 55 -15.06 9.69 4.52
N VAL A 56 -14.26 8.88 5.21
CA VAL A 56 -13.36 7.90 4.57
C VAL A 56 -13.55 6.51 5.16
N VAL A 57 -13.60 5.50 4.28
CA VAL A 57 -13.47 4.08 4.65
C VAL A 57 -12.12 3.57 4.20
N ILE A 58 -11.44 2.83 5.07
CA ILE A 58 -10.19 2.13 4.73
C ILE A 58 -10.54 0.68 4.43
N TRP A 59 -10.20 0.20 3.24
CA TRP A 59 -10.51 -1.15 2.78
C TRP A 59 -9.25 -1.90 2.35
N GLY A 60 -9.16 -3.21 2.60
CA GLY A 60 -8.18 -4.08 1.94
C GLY A 60 -6.92 -4.38 2.77
N LEU A 61 -7.15 -4.78 4.01
CA LEU A 61 -6.09 -4.95 4.99
C LEU A 61 -5.34 -6.29 4.90
N ASP A 62 -5.05 -6.78 3.70
CA ASP A 62 -4.38 -8.07 3.43
C ASP A 62 -3.06 -8.24 4.21
N THR A 63 -2.78 -9.47 4.67
CA THR A 63 -1.56 -9.97 5.31
C THR A 63 -0.26 -9.48 4.65
N TYR A 64 -0.26 -9.28 3.33
CA TYR A 64 0.91 -8.82 2.56
C TYR A 64 1.20 -7.32 2.69
N TRP A 65 0.21 -6.48 3.02
CA TRP A 65 0.40 -5.03 3.09
C TRP A 65 -0.20 -4.40 4.36
N LYS A 66 0.70 -4.02 5.28
CA LYS A 66 0.41 -3.83 6.72
C LYS A 66 0.31 -2.37 7.16
N GLY A 67 0.00 -1.46 6.24
CA GLY A 67 -0.03 -0.01 6.48
C GLY A 67 -1.44 0.58 6.66
N GLY A 68 -2.49 -0.25 6.66
CA GLY A 68 -3.86 0.24 6.69
C GLY A 68 -4.25 0.92 8.01
N ALA A 69 -3.77 0.39 9.14
CA ALA A 69 -4.05 1.00 10.44
C ALA A 69 -3.35 2.36 10.59
N GLU A 70 -2.08 2.45 10.22
CA GLU A 70 -1.32 3.71 10.20
C GLU A 70 -1.91 4.72 9.22
N THR A 71 -2.44 4.26 8.09
CA THR A 71 -3.15 5.13 7.13
C THR A 71 -4.40 5.73 7.78
N ALA A 72 -5.21 4.93 8.47
CA ALA A 72 -6.37 5.42 9.19
C ALA A 72 -6.00 6.46 10.24
N ILE A 73 -4.96 6.19 11.04
CA ILE A 73 -4.45 7.10 12.07
C ILE A 73 -3.98 8.41 11.45
N THR A 74 -3.11 8.32 10.44
CA THR A 74 -2.52 9.48 9.75
C THR A 74 -3.61 10.37 9.14
N LEU A 75 -4.56 9.78 8.42
CA LEU A 75 -5.65 10.52 7.81
C LEU A 75 -6.56 11.14 8.88
N ARG A 76 -6.83 10.44 9.99
CA ARG A 76 -7.60 11.03 11.10
C ARG A 76 -6.89 12.23 11.72
N GLU A 77 -5.59 12.13 11.96
CA GLU A 77 -4.79 13.24 12.50
C GLU A 77 -4.70 14.43 11.54
N GLN A 78 -4.78 14.17 10.23
CA GLN A 78 -4.95 15.19 9.19
C GLN A 78 -6.38 15.74 9.10
N GLY A 79 -7.27 15.31 10.00
CA GLY A 79 -8.64 15.81 10.12
C GLY A 79 -9.66 15.05 9.28
N TYR A 80 -9.36 13.93 8.63
CA TYR A 80 -10.38 13.12 7.96
C TYR A 80 -11.23 12.33 8.97
N ASN A 81 -12.50 12.10 8.62
CA ASN A 81 -13.41 11.31 9.42
C ASN A 81 -13.31 9.84 8.97
N ILE A 82 -12.49 9.05 9.66
CA ILE A 82 -12.44 7.60 9.42
C ILE A 82 -13.71 6.94 9.95
N LYS A 83 -14.54 6.46 9.03
CA LYS A 83 -15.86 5.86 9.30
C LYS A 83 -15.78 4.39 9.63
N ALA A 84 -14.85 3.67 8.99
CA ALA A 84 -14.59 2.27 9.25
C ALA A 84 -13.24 1.85 8.68
N ILE A 85 -12.72 0.75 9.20
CA ILE A 85 -11.64 -0.01 8.62
C ILE A 85 -12.17 -1.42 8.38
N ALA A 86 -12.06 -1.94 7.16
CA ALA A 86 -12.61 -3.25 6.82
C ALA A 86 -11.69 -4.04 5.88
N GLY A 87 -11.74 -5.37 5.97
CA GLY A 87 -10.98 -6.22 5.06
C GLY A 87 -11.16 -7.71 5.31
N PRO A 88 -10.62 -8.55 4.42
CA PRO A 88 -10.80 -10.00 4.47
C PRO A 88 -9.98 -10.70 5.57
N GLU A 89 -9.08 -10.00 6.25
CA GLU A 89 -8.21 -10.57 7.28
C GLU A 89 -8.95 -11.02 8.54
N LYS A 90 -8.45 -12.11 9.15
CA LYS A 90 -9.09 -12.78 10.30
C LYS A 90 -8.92 -12.08 11.64
N GLY A 91 -7.82 -11.35 11.84
CA GLY A 91 -7.46 -10.82 13.15
C GLY A 91 -6.77 -9.47 13.07
N LEU A 92 -6.95 -8.61 14.08
CA LEU A 92 -6.21 -7.33 14.16
C LEU A 92 -4.70 -7.54 14.38
N ALA A 93 -4.30 -8.70 14.91
CA ALA A 93 -2.91 -9.16 14.86
C ALA A 93 -2.47 -9.57 13.45
N GLY A 94 -3.37 -10.10 12.60
CA GLY A 94 -3.13 -10.34 11.17
C GLY A 94 -3.02 -9.03 10.37
N LEU A 95 -3.85 -8.05 10.74
CA LEU A 95 -3.82 -6.67 10.27
C LEU A 95 -2.55 -5.92 10.71
N ILE A 96 -1.89 -6.37 11.79
CA ILE A 96 -0.71 -5.75 12.40
C ILE A 96 0.28 -6.85 12.84
N THR A 97 0.99 -7.47 11.88
CA THR A 97 1.99 -8.52 12.19
C THR A 97 3.43 -8.00 12.22
N GLY A 98 4.17 -8.36 13.28
CA GLY A 98 5.62 -8.21 13.40
C GLY A 98 6.12 -8.63 14.80
N PRO A 99 7.40 -8.98 14.99
CA PRO A 99 7.95 -9.47 16.27
C PRO A 99 7.91 -8.46 17.45
N ALA A 100 7.34 -7.26 17.24
CA ALA A 100 7.13 -6.19 18.21
C ALA A 100 5.71 -6.18 18.82
N LEU A 101 5.11 -7.36 18.99
CA LEU A 101 3.69 -7.61 19.27
C LEU A 101 3.12 -7.03 20.59
N THR A 102 3.91 -6.37 21.43
CA THR A 102 3.44 -5.94 22.76
C THR A 102 3.06 -4.47 22.87
N GLY A 103 3.76 -3.55 22.18
CA GLY A 103 3.54 -2.11 22.30
C GLY A 103 2.73 -1.49 21.16
N ARG A 104 3.19 -1.63 19.91
CA ARG A 104 2.57 -1.01 18.73
C ARG A 104 1.12 -1.44 18.54
N VAL A 105 0.89 -2.76 18.59
CA VAL A 105 -0.46 -3.34 18.42
C VAL A 105 -1.39 -2.82 19.51
N THR A 106 -0.96 -2.89 20.77
CA THR A 106 -1.72 -2.39 21.92
C THR A 106 -2.08 -0.91 21.77
N TRP A 107 -1.14 -0.08 21.31
CA TRP A 107 -1.40 1.33 21.07
C TRP A 107 -2.39 1.57 19.93
N ILE A 108 -2.26 0.89 18.79
CA ILE A 108 -3.21 1.01 17.67
C ILE A 108 -4.62 0.58 18.10
N HIS A 109 -4.74 -0.55 18.80
CA HIS A 109 -6.00 -1.04 19.36
C HIS A 109 -6.63 0.00 20.30
N ARG A 110 -5.82 0.56 21.22
CA ARG A 110 -6.26 1.59 22.15
C ARG A 110 -6.73 2.83 21.40
N TYR A 111 -5.96 3.29 20.42
CA TYR A 111 -6.28 4.46 19.60
C TYR A 111 -7.62 4.28 18.89
N PHE A 112 -7.86 3.14 18.23
CA PHE A 112 -9.15 2.88 17.57
C PHE A 112 -10.32 2.78 18.55
N LYS A 113 -10.11 2.17 19.72
CA LYS A 113 -11.13 2.11 20.77
C LYS A 113 -11.49 3.50 21.30
N GLU A 114 -10.50 4.31 21.67
CA GLU A 114 -10.70 5.66 22.21
C GLU A 114 -11.37 6.58 21.17
N ASN A 115 -11.02 6.41 19.90
CA ASN A 115 -11.58 7.17 18.78
C ASN A 115 -12.87 6.59 18.20
N LYS A 116 -13.38 5.48 18.74
CA LYS A 116 -14.60 4.77 18.30
C LYS A 116 -14.59 4.46 16.80
N ILE A 117 -13.45 4.03 16.27
CA ILE A 117 -13.32 3.63 14.86
C ILE A 117 -13.74 2.17 14.72
N PRO A 118 -14.82 1.87 13.97
CA PRO A 118 -15.25 0.50 13.72
C PRO A 118 -14.22 -0.28 12.89
N VAL A 119 -13.97 -1.52 13.28
CA VAL A 119 -13.07 -2.43 12.56
C VAL A 119 -13.84 -3.71 12.21
N PHE A 120 -14.02 -3.95 10.92
CA PHE A 120 -14.70 -5.13 10.38
C PHE A 120 -13.68 -6.10 9.79
N LYS A 121 -13.50 -7.22 10.48
CA LYS A 121 -12.62 -8.32 10.05
C LYS A 121 -13.42 -9.35 9.28
N GLU A 122 -12.74 -10.15 8.47
CA GLU A 122 -13.35 -11.17 7.61
C GLU A 122 -14.53 -10.59 6.80
N ALA A 123 -14.42 -9.30 6.46
CA ALA A 123 -15.46 -8.57 5.79
C ALA A 123 -15.34 -8.76 4.27
N LYS A 124 -16.46 -8.57 3.58
CA LYS A 124 -16.51 -8.48 2.11
C LYS A 124 -16.98 -7.09 1.73
N LEU A 125 -16.34 -6.51 0.72
CA LEU A 125 -16.81 -5.30 0.09
C LEU A 125 -17.85 -5.68 -0.96
N LEU A 126 -19.09 -5.25 -0.75
CA LEU A 126 -20.22 -5.56 -1.63
C LEU A 126 -20.37 -4.49 -2.72
N ASP A 127 -20.35 -3.22 -2.33
CA ASP A 127 -20.57 -2.11 -3.26
C ASP A 127 -19.89 -0.81 -2.80
N VAL A 128 -19.65 0.09 -3.75
CA VAL A 128 -19.14 1.44 -3.54
C VAL A 128 -19.92 2.39 -4.44
N THR A 129 -20.44 3.48 -3.87
CA THR A 129 -21.02 4.60 -4.62
C THR A 129 -20.27 5.88 -4.26
N ASP A 130 -20.65 7.02 -4.85
CA ASP A 130 -20.06 8.33 -4.52
C ASP A 130 -20.21 8.75 -3.06
N LYS A 131 -21.16 8.16 -2.32
CA LYS A 131 -21.49 8.58 -0.93
C LYS A 131 -21.58 7.43 0.06
N THR A 132 -21.55 6.18 -0.40
CA THR A 132 -21.74 5.02 0.46
C THR A 132 -20.77 3.90 0.11
N VAL A 133 -20.34 3.17 1.14
CA VAL A 133 -19.60 1.92 1.02
C VAL A 133 -20.40 0.84 1.72
N ILE A 134 -20.68 -0.26 1.03
CA ILE A 134 -21.44 -1.38 1.57
C ILE A 134 -20.48 -2.54 1.82
N ILE A 135 -20.45 -3.00 3.07
CA ILE A 135 -19.67 -4.17 3.48
C ILE A 135 -20.58 -5.23 4.11
N GLN A 136 -20.20 -6.50 3.97
CA GLN A 136 -20.74 -7.61 4.75
C GLN A 136 -19.71 -8.00 5.80
N ASP A 137 -20.11 -8.11 7.06
CA ASP A 137 -19.25 -8.57 8.14
C ASP A 137 -19.13 -10.11 8.19
N SER A 138 -18.36 -10.60 9.15
CA SER A 138 -18.14 -12.03 9.38
C SER A 138 -19.40 -12.81 9.75
N GLU A 139 -20.44 -12.14 10.24
CA GLU A 139 -21.73 -12.73 10.62
C GLU A 139 -22.73 -12.73 9.44
N GLY A 140 -22.32 -12.18 8.29
CA GLY A 140 -23.17 -12.07 7.10
C GLY A 140 -24.06 -10.82 7.11
N LYS A 141 -23.93 -9.94 8.11
CA LYS A 141 -24.73 -8.71 8.20
C LYS A 141 -24.15 -7.63 7.30
N GLU A 142 -25.02 -6.97 6.55
CA GLU A 142 -24.65 -5.82 5.72
C GLU A 142 -24.61 -4.54 6.55
N HIS A 143 -23.60 -3.72 6.29
CA HIS A 143 -23.41 -2.40 6.86
C HIS A 143 -23.25 -1.40 5.73
N GLU A 144 -24.18 -0.45 5.65
CA GLU A 144 -24.08 0.71 4.76
C GLU A 144 -23.38 1.85 5.51
N ILE A 145 -22.23 2.28 5.00
CA ILE A 145 -21.36 3.26 5.64
C ILE A 145 -21.32 4.51 4.76
N GLU A 146 -21.85 5.62 5.26
CA GLU A 146 -21.74 6.91 4.57
C GLU A 146 -20.27 7.37 4.52
N ALA A 147 -19.71 7.37 3.31
CA ALA A 147 -18.33 7.73 3.04
C ALA A 147 -18.18 8.22 1.59
N GLU A 148 -17.41 9.28 1.42
CA GLU A 148 -17.15 9.91 0.13
C GLU A 148 -15.88 9.38 -0.53
N THR A 149 -15.05 8.64 0.21
CA THR A 149 -13.80 8.09 -0.31
C THR A 149 -13.52 6.72 0.31
N LEU A 150 -13.20 5.75 -0.54
CA LEU A 150 -12.67 4.47 -0.14
C LEU A 150 -11.16 4.44 -0.44
N VAL A 151 -10.35 4.34 0.62
CA VAL A 151 -8.91 4.13 0.47
C VAL A 151 -8.64 2.64 0.46
N HIS A 152 -8.23 2.16 -0.71
CA HIS A 152 -7.82 0.79 -0.95
C HIS A 152 -6.37 0.59 -0.53
N ILE A 153 -6.20 -0.15 0.56
CA ILE A 153 -4.98 -0.80 0.98
C ILE A 153 -4.91 -2.10 0.17
N GLY A 154 -3.82 -2.40 -0.51
CA GLY A 154 -3.78 -3.63 -1.30
C GLY A 154 -2.48 -3.85 -2.02
N GLY A 155 -2.53 -4.73 -3.02
CA GLY A 155 -1.37 -5.21 -3.75
C GLY A 155 -0.56 -4.08 -4.40
N ARG A 156 0.73 -4.36 -4.55
CA ARG A 156 1.68 -3.48 -5.24
C ARG A 156 2.27 -4.21 -6.44
N THR A 157 2.45 -3.50 -7.54
CA THR A 157 3.08 -4.04 -8.75
C THR A 157 4.53 -3.61 -8.85
N THR A 158 5.38 -4.53 -9.28
CA THR A 158 6.79 -4.29 -9.58
C THR A 158 7.00 -4.07 -11.08
N PRO A 159 7.89 -3.14 -11.49
CA PRO A 159 8.30 -2.96 -12.89
C PRO A 159 9.41 -3.92 -13.35
N LYS A 160 9.84 -4.88 -12.51
CA LYS A 160 10.99 -5.73 -12.79
C LYS A 160 10.94 -6.39 -14.16
N LYS A 161 9.85 -7.11 -14.49
CA LYS A 161 9.75 -7.84 -15.77
C LYS A 161 9.86 -6.93 -16.99
N SER A 162 9.27 -5.73 -16.92
CA SER A 162 9.37 -4.76 -18.01
C SER A 162 10.78 -4.18 -18.12
N LEU A 163 11.44 -3.88 -17.00
CA LEU A 163 12.81 -3.38 -16.98
C LEU A 163 13.83 -4.45 -17.40
N GLU A 164 13.65 -5.71 -17.00
CA GLU A 164 14.47 -6.84 -17.46
C GLU A 164 14.42 -6.98 -18.98
N LYS A 165 13.22 -6.86 -19.58
CA LYS A 165 13.06 -6.90 -21.03
C LYS A 165 13.67 -5.67 -21.71
N GLU A 166 13.46 -4.50 -21.13
CA GLU A 166 13.96 -3.23 -21.66
C GLU A 166 15.49 -3.21 -21.70
N PHE A 167 16.15 -3.63 -20.62
CA PHE A 167 17.61 -3.57 -20.47
C PHE A 167 18.27 -4.94 -20.69
N ALA A 168 17.72 -5.79 -21.55
CA ALA A 168 18.29 -7.11 -21.84
C ALA A 168 19.52 -7.05 -22.76
N ASP A 169 19.64 -5.99 -23.56
CA ASP A 169 20.63 -5.81 -24.63
C ASP A 169 21.74 -4.80 -24.28
N VAL A 170 21.76 -4.29 -23.06
CA VAL A 170 22.78 -3.35 -22.60
C VAL A 170 24.10 -4.04 -22.30
N GLY A 171 25.20 -3.32 -22.52
CA GLY A 171 26.56 -3.83 -22.33
C GLY A 171 27.02 -3.98 -20.88
N PHE A 172 26.17 -3.68 -19.90
CA PHE A 172 26.49 -3.71 -18.47
C PHE A 172 25.60 -4.68 -17.71
N LYS A 173 26.07 -5.11 -16.53
CA LYS A 173 25.34 -6.06 -15.69
C LYS A 173 24.15 -5.37 -15.03
N VAL A 174 22.95 -5.95 -15.17
CA VAL A 174 21.72 -5.40 -14.56
C VAL A 174 21.32 -6.21 -13.32
N GLU A 175 21.08 -5.52 -12.21
CA GLU A 175 20.66 -6.09 -10.93
C GLU A 175 19.41 -5.38 -10.39
N PHE A 176 18.61 -6.08 -9.58
CA PHE A 176 17.37 -5.56 -8.98
C PHE A 176 17.39 -5.78 -7.47
N VAL A 177 17.03 -4.75 -6.70
CA VAL A 177 16.98 -4.82 -5.23
C VAL A 177 15.70 -4.24 -4.65
N GLY A 178 15.36 -4.67 -3.43
CA GLY A 178 14.20 -4.20 -2.68
C GLY A 178 12.87 -4.51 -3.37
N ASP A 179 11.88 -3.63 -3.16
CA ASP A 179 10.52 -3.85 -3.65
C ASP A 179 10.44 -3.94 -5.17
N CYS A 180 11.35 -3.26 -5.88
CA CYS A 180 11.49 -3.40 -7.33
C CYS A 180 11.74 -4.87 -7.70
N LYS A 181 12.55 -5.60 -6.95
CA LYS A 181 12.75 -7.04 -7.20
C LYS A 181 11.52 -7.85 -6.86
N SER A 182 10.97 -7.61 -5.66
CA SER A 182 9.81 -8.31 -5.11
C SER A 182 9.30 -7.49 -3.92
N PRO A 183 8.02 -7.07 -3.89
CA PRO A 183 7.49 -6.27 -2.78
C PRO A 183 7.62 -7.00 -1.44
N LYS A 184 8.23 -6.35 -0.43
CA LYS A 184 8.45 -6.90 0.90
C LYS A 184 8.38 -5.79 1.96
N ASP A 185 8.79 -6.10 3.19
CA ASP A 185 9.00 -5.08 4.22
C ASP A 185 10.32 -4.31 4.04
N ILE A 186 10.40 -3.15 4.72
CA ILE A 186 11.56 -2.26 4.67
C ILE A 186 12.85 -2.97 5.10
N GLN A 187 12.78 -3.90 6.06
CA GLN A 187 13.98 -4.63 6.52
C GLN A 187 14.52 -5.56 5.42
N ALA A 188 13.64 -6.22 4.67
CA ALA A 188 14.02 -7.01 3.51
C ALA A 188 14.63 -6.12 2.41
N ALA A 189 14.07 -4.94 2.13
CA ALA A 189 14.65 -4.01 1.16
C ALA A 189 16.06 -3.55 1.56
N ILE A 190 16.28 -3.22 2.84
CA ILE A 190 17.61 -2.88 3.36
C ILE A 190 18.57 -4.07 3.22
N ARG A 191 18.14 -5.28 3.63
CA ARG A 191 18.97 -6.49 3.53
C ARG A 191 19.34 -6.82 2.08
N ASP A 192 18.42 -6.69 1.14
CA ASP A 192 18.67 -6.94 -0.28
C ASP A 192 19.76 -6.00 -0.81
N GLY A 193 19.69 -4.71 -0.49
CA GLY A 193 20.73 -3.74 -0.86
C GLY A 193 22.08 -4.07 -0.24
N GLN A 194 22.12 -4.39 1.06
CA GLN A 194 23.37 -4.75 1.73
C GLN A 194 23.99 -6.05 1.20
N THR A 195 23.17 -7.04 0.84
CA THR A 195 23.65 -8.30 0.27
C THR A 195 24.30 -8.08 -1.08
N LEU A 196 23.66 -7.32 -1.98
CA LEU A 196 24.24 -7.01 -3.28
C LEU A 196 25.54 -6.21 -3.13
N ALA A 197 25.57 -5.18 -2.28
CA ALA A 197 26.74 -4.34 -2.06
C ALA A 197 27.95 -5.09 -1.48
N ARG A 198 27.75 -6.25 -0.83
CA ARG A 198 28.84 -7.11 -0.34
C ARG A 198 29.31 -8.15 -1.36
N ALA A 199 28.57 -8.34 -2.44
CA ALA A 199 28.84 -9.33 -3.47
C ALA A 199 29.50 -8.72 -4.73
N ILE A 200 29.51 -7.39 -4.83
CA ILE A 200 30.20 -6.61 -5.87
C ILE A 200 31.45 -5.95 -5.27
#